data_AF-A0A6M0RMK1-F1
#
_entry.id   AF-A0A6M0RMK1-F1
#
_cell.length_a   1.000
_cell.length_b   1.000
_cell.length_c   1.000
_cell.angle_alpha   90.00
_cell.angle_beta   90.00
_cell.angle_gamma   90.00
#
_symmetry.space_group_name_H-M   'P 1'
#
loop_
_entity.id
_entity.type
_entity.pdbx_description
1 polymer ?
#
loop_
_entity_poly.entity_id
_entity_poly.type
_entity_poly.pdbx_seq_one_letter_code
_entity_poly.pdbx_strand_id
1 'polypeptide(L)'
;MNTFLAGPDCPILDPPELETALHFLEIFTNLEDEFNRIDLVNTGLFDLEHPETAQQLDLTGAIRAIKSKSRLAKNVLRWVEDNHYNLDSEELTGTEVLTS
;
A
#
# COMPACT_ATOMS: atom_id res chain seq x y z
N MET A 1 1.00 -9.16 -21.17
CA MET A 1 1.28 -9.40 -19.74
C MET A 1 2.49 -8.57 -19.37
N ASN A 2 2.26 -7.37 -18.83
CA ASN A 2 3.33 -6.46 -18.42
C ASN A 2 3.61 -6.69 -16.94
N THR A 3 4.56 -7.58 -16.65
CA THR A 3 5.00 -7.84 -15.28
C THR A 3 5.72 -6.61 -14.74
N PHE A 4 5.08 -5.87 -13.83
CA PHE A 4 5.67 -4.71 -13.17
C PHE A 4 6.64 -5.18 -12.09
N LEU A 5 7.94 -5.13 -12.39
CA LEU A 5 9.02 -5.40 -11.43
C LEU A 5 9.04 -4.31 -10.34
N ALA A 6 8.30 -4.54 -9.26
CA ALA A 6 8.59 -3.94 -7.98
C ALA A 6 9.87 -4.59 -7.42
N GLY A 7 10.78 -3.78 -6.87
CA GLY A 7 12.08 -4.25 -6.36
C GLY A 7 11.95 -5.34 -5.28
N PRO A 8 13.09 -5.86 -4.77
CA PRO A 8 13.18 -7.16 -4.07
C PRO A 8 12.27 -7.35 -2.84
N ASP A 9 11.69 -6.28 -2.29
CA ASP A 9 10.88 -6.31 -1.06
C ASP A 9 9.42 -5.86 -1.26
N CYS A 10 8.92 -5.77 -2.49
CA CYS A 10 7.57 -5.26 -2.77
C CYS A 10 6.80 -6.26 -3.66
N PRO A 11 5.67 -6.81 -3.18
CA PRO A 11 4.90 -7.76 -3.97
C PRO A 11 4.35 -7.09 -5.23
N ILE A 12 4.50 -7.77 -6.37
CA ILE A 12 3.88 -7.37 -7.62
C ILE A 12 2.38 -7.64 -7.47
N LEU A 13 1.60 -6.56 -7.38
CA LEU A 13 0.14 -6.62 -7.43
C LEU A 13 -0.30 -6.25 -8.84
N ASP A 14 -0.77 -7.23 -9.60
CA ASP A 14 -1.63 -7.03 -10.77
C ASP A 14 -3.06 -7.35 -10.33
N PRO A 15 -3.76 -6.40 -9.67
CA PRO A 15 -5.15 -6.64 -9.27
C PRO A 15 -6.02 -6.76 -10.54
N PRO A 16 -6.92 -7.75 -10.61
CA PRO A 16 -7.79 -7.94 -11.77
C PRO A 16 -8.84 -6.83 -11.91
N GLU A 17 -9.21 -6.17 -10.79
CA GLU A 17 -10.28 -5.19 -10.68
C GLU A 17 -9.89 -4.03 -9.75
N LEU A 18 -10.44 -2.83 -9.97
CA LEU A 18 -10.17 -1.63 -9.16
C LEU A 18 -10.50 -1.84 -7.67
N GLU A 19 -11.61 -2.49 -7.38
CA GLU A 19 -12.05 -2.75 -5.99
C GLU A 19 -11.01 -3.60 -5.23
N THR A 20 -10.42 -4.59 -5.92
CA THR A 20 -9.34 -5.41 -5.38
C THR A 20 -8.07 -4.57 -5.14
N ALA A 21 -7.74 -3.66 -6.06
CA ALA A 21 -6.60 -2.76 -5.92
C ALA A 21 -6.73 -1.83 -4.70
N LEU A 22 -7.93 -1.26 -4.50
CA LEU A 22 -8.26 -0.37 -3.38
C LEU A 22 -8.28 -1.13 -2.05
N HIS A 23 -8.80 -2.36 -2.03
CA HIS A 23 -8.78 -3.22 -0.85
C HIS A 23 -7.35 -3.57 -0.41
N PHE A 24 -6.46 -3.89 -1.36
CA PHE A 24 -5.06 -4.12 -1.05
C PHE A 24 -4.32 -2.88 -0.57
N LEU A 25 -4.64 -1.71 -1.13
CA LEU A 25 -4.16 -0.43 -0.63
C LEU A 25 -4.52 -0.27 0.84
N GLU A 26 -5.78 -0.44 1.22
CA GLU A 26 -6.25 -0.29 2.60
C GLU A 26 -5.52 -1.23 3.57
N ILE A 27 -5.43 -2.52 3.23
CA ILE A 27 -4.80 -3.52 4.10
C ILE A 27 -3.29 -3.27 4.25
N PHE A 28 -2.59 -3.06 3.14
CA PHE A 28 -1.12 -3.02 3.17
C PHE A 28 -0.54 -1.67 3.53
N THR A 29 -1.36 -0.60 3.56
CA THR A 29 -0.90 0.74 3.92
C THR A 29 -1.31 1.20 5.31
N ASN A 30 -1.85 0.31 6.15
CA ASN A 30 -1.98 0.60 7.58
C ASN A 30 -0.58 0.87 8.18
N LEU A 31 -0.40 2.08 8.72
CA LEU A 31 0.86 2.59 9.26
C LEU A 31 0.80 2.98 10.74
N GLU A 32 -0.30 2.62 11.43
CA GLU A 32 -0.56 3.06 12.80
C GLU A 32 0.55 2.63 13.76
N ASP A 33 0.99 1.37 13.67
CA ASP A 33 2.07 0.85 14.51
C ASP A 33 3.41 1.55 14.26
N GLU A 34 3.75 1.85 13.00
CA GLU A 34 4.99 2.55 12.67
C GLU A 34 4.99 4.00 13.17
N PHE A 35 3.87 4.71 13.01
CA PHE A 35 3.73 6.08 13.52
C PHE A 35 3.71 6.12 15.04
N ASN A 36 3.03 5.18 15.70
CA ASN A 36 3.04 5.07 17.16
C ASN A 36 4.45 4.92 17.72
N ARG A 37 5.32 4.12 17.09
CA ARG A 37 6.73 3.97 17.52
C ARG A 37 7.51 5.28 17.39
N ILE A 38 7.29 6.03 16.31
CA ILE A 38 7.91 7.34 16.09
C ILE A 38 7.42 8.35 17.14
N ASP A 39 6.13 8.37 17.42
CA ASP A 39 5.55 9.27 18.42
C ASP A 39 6.06 8.95 19.82
N LEU A 40 6.11 7.67 20.20
CA LEU A 40 6.66 7.23 21.50
C LEU A 40 8.09 7.73 21.69
N VAL A 41 8.93 7.64 20.67
CA VAL A 41 10.29 8.21 20.69
C VAL A 41 10.27 9.72 20.85
N ASN A 42 9.41 10.42 20.10
CA ASN A 42 9.32 11.87 20.12
C ASN A 42 8.76 12.44 21.44
N THR A 43 8.02 11.65 22.22
CA THR A 43 7.53 12.09 23.54
C THR A 43 8.65 12.37 24.54
N GLY A 44 9.84 11.81 24.32
CA GLY A 44 10.96 11.89 25.28
C GLY A 44 10.72 11.10 26.57
N LEU A 45 9.67 10.26 26.63
CA LEU A 45 9.31 9.45 27.80
C LEU A 45 10.15 8.17 27.92
N PHE A 46 10.87 7.77 26.87
CA PHE A 46 11.70 6.58 26.84
C PHE A 46 13.18 6.93 26.92
N ASP A 47 13.89 6.20 27.79
CA ASP A 47 15.35 6.21 27.80
C ASP A 47 15.88 5.41 26.61
N LEU A 48 16.33 6.12 25.58
CA LEU A 48 16.88 5.53 24.36
C LEU A 48 18.38 5.21 24.50
N GLU A 49 19.03 5.58 25.60
CA GLU A 49 20.39 5.17 25.89
C GLU A 49 20.44 3.69 26.31
N HIS A 50 19.31 3.14 26.77
CA HIS A 50 19.17 1.72 27.04
C HIS A 50 18.96 0.93 25.73
N PRO A 51 19.86 0.00 25.37
CA PRO A 51 19.84 -0.67 24.06
C PRO A 51 18.60 -1.54 23.84
N GLU A 52 18.02 -2.12 24.90
CA GLU A 52 16.78 -2.91 24.78
C GLU A 52 15.58 -2.04 24.40
N THR A 53 15.48 -0.82 24.94
CA THR A 53 14.39 0.12 24.64
C THR A 53 14.52 0.64 23.21
N ALA A 54 15.74 0.97 22.78
CA ALA A 54 16.02 1.36 21.40
C ALA A 54 15.70 0.23 20.41
N GLN A 55 16.00 -1.02 20.77
CA GLN A 55 15.70 -2.20 19.95
C GLN A 55 14.20 -2.51 19.89
N GLN A 56 13.46 -2.35 20.99
CA GLN A 56 12.01 -2.56 21.02
C GLN A 56 11.25 -1.54 20.17
N LEU A 57 11.71 -0.29 20.15
CA LEU A 57 11.08 0.77 19.35
C LEU A 57 11.41 0.63 17.85
N ASP A 58 12.56 0.04 17.51
CA ASP A 58 13.03 -0.25 16.14
C ASP A 58 12.62 0.83 15.12
N LEU A 59 13.07 2.07 15.34
CA LEU A 59 12.78 3.20 14.47
C LEU A 59 13.24 2.97 13.03
N THR A 60 14.35 2.26 12.86
CA THR A 60 14.88 1.95 11.53
C THR A 60 13.93 1.01 10.78
N GLY A 61 13.41 -0.01 11.46
CA GLY A 61 12.36 -0.89 10.93
C GLY A 61 11.09 -0.14 10.61
N ALA A 62 10.61 0.72 11.51
CA ALA A 62 9.41 1.54 11.29
C ALA A 62 9.55 2.45 10.04
N ILE A 63 10.67 3.16 9.91
CA ILE A 63 10.95 4.00 8.74
C ILE A 63 11.04 3.17 7.46
N ARG A 64 11.66 1.99 7.51
CA ARG A 64 11.75 1.08 6.36
C ARG A 64 10.36 0.60 5.93
N ALA A 65 9.50 0.24 6.88
CA ALA A 65 8.13 -0.18 6.62
C ALA A 65 7.30 0.97 6.01
N ILE A 66 7.37 2.18 6.56
CA ILE A 66 6.75 3.38 5.98
C ILE A 66 7.17 3.58 4.52
N LYS A 67 8.46 3.49 4.22
CA LYS A 67 8.98 3.63 2.84
C LYS A 67 8.42 2.54 1.91
N SER A 68 8.39 1.29 2.37
CA SER A 68 7.89 0.16 1.58
C SER A 68 6.39 0.30 1.28
N LYS A 69 5.59 0.55 2.32
CA LYS A 69 4.13 0.73 2.20
C LYS A 69 3.77 1.96 1.36
N SER A 70 4.51 3.07 1.51
CA SER A 70 4.35 4.25 0.64
C SER A 70 4.68 3.98 -0.83
N ARG A 71 5.67 3.12 -1.10
CA ARG A 71 6.03 2.72 -2.47
C ARG A 71 4.94 1.85 -3.08
N LEU A 72 4.40 0.90 -2.30
CA LEU A 72 3.26 0.08 -2.71
C LEU A 72 2.07 0.96 -3.08
N ALA A 73 1.74 1.94 -2.23
CA ALA A 73 0.63 2.84 -2.49
C ALA A 73 0.78 3.61 -3.80
N LYS A 74 1.98 4.14 -4.07
CA LYS A 74 2.30 4.83 -5.33
C LYS A 74 2.17 3.92 -6.54
N ASN A 75 2.57 2.66 -6.42
CA ASN A 75 2.46 1.69 -7.52
C ASN A 75 0.99 1.41 -7.84
N VAL A 76 0.15 1.23 -6.81
CA VAL A 76 -1.29 0.99 -7.03
C VAL A 76 -1.96 2.23 -7.61
N LEU A 77 -1.68 3.43 -7.11
CA LEU A 77 -2.22 4.67 -7.67
C LEU A 77 -1.83 4.85 -9.15
N ARG A 78 -0.57 4.53 -9.50
CA ARG A 78 -0.12 4.55 -10.89
C ARG A 78 -0.85 3.51 -11.74
N TRP A 79 -1.04 2.29 -11.22
CA TRP A 79 -1.81 1.26 -11.92
C TRP A 79 -3.25 1.71 -12.18
N VAL A 80 -3.90 2.35 -11.21
CA VAL A 80 -5.26 2.91 -11.37
C VAL A 80 -5.26 3.98 -12.47
N GLU A 81 -4.28 4.90 -12.46
CA GLU A 81 -4.13 5.92 -13.50
C GLU A 81 -3.89 5.31 -14.89
N ASP A 82 -3.06 4.27 -14.99
CA ASP A 82 -2.76 3.61 -16.27
C ASP A 82 -3.96 2.81 -16.81
N ASN A 83 -4.88 2.37 -15.95
CA ASN A 83 -6.01 1.51 -16.31
C ASN A 83 -7.39 2.20 -16.24
N HIS A 84 -7.46 3.49 -15.89
CA HIS A 84 -8.73 4.20 -15.72
C HIS A 84 -9.67 4.12 -16.94
N TYR A 85 -9.12 4.11 -18.16
CA TYR A 85 -9.94 3.97 -19.38
C TYR A 85 -10.57 2.58 -19.57
N ASN A 86 -9.96 1.52 -19.03
CA ASN A 86 -10.54 0.16 -19.10
C ASN A 86 -11.58 -0.08 -17.99
N LEU A 87 -11.44 0.62 -16.86
CA LEU A 87 -12.34 0.50 -15.71
C LEU A 87 -13.72 1.12 -15.97
N ASP A 88 -13.81 2.16 -16.79
CA ASP A 88 -15.09 2.77 -17.18
C ASP A 88 -15.84 1.97 -18.28
N SER A 89 -15.19 0.97 -18.89
CA SER A 89 -15.75 0.25 -20.05
C SER A 89 -16.59 -0.98 -19.71
N GLU A 90 -16.60 -1.42 -18.44
CA GLU A 90 -17.44 -2.53 -17.98
C GLU A 90 -18.91 -2.14 -17.71
N GLU A 91 -19.27 -0.84 -17.73
CA GLU A 91 -20.66 -0.40 -17.49
C GLU A 91 -21.56 -0.34 -18.75
N LEU A 92 -21.09 -0.74 -19.94
CA LEU A 92 -21.88 -0.58 -21.19
C LEU A 92 -22.13 -1.85 -22.02
N THR A 93 -21.96 -3.06 -21.48
CA THR A 93 -22.31 -4.31 -22.22
C THR A 93 -23.51 -5.07 -21.65
N GLY A 94 -24.31 -4.45 -20.79
CA GLY A 94 -25.52 -5.04 -20.21
C GLY A 94 -26.86 -4.74 -20.91
N THR A 95 -26.88 -4.05 -22.06
CA THR A 95 -28.16 -3.57 -22.64
C THR A 95 -28.30 -3.72 -24.15
N GLU A 96 -28.04 -4.90 -24.70
CA GLU A 96 -28.38 -5.26 -26.09
C GLU A 96 -28.56 -6.79 -26.16
N VAL A 97 -29.62 -7.45 -26.62
CA VAL A 97 -30.93 -7.16 -27.21
C VAL A 97 -31.77 -8.42 -26.96
N LEU A 98 -32.88 -8.33 -26.22
CA LEU A 98 -33.96 -9.34 -26.27
C LEU A 98 -35.17 -8.70 -26.95
N THR A 99 -35.03 -8.45 -28.26
CA THR A 99 -36.18 -8.26 -29.14
C THR A 99 -36.00 -9.13 -30.37
N SER A 100 -36.72 -10.25 -30.37
CA SER A 100 -37.55 -10.80 -31.46
C SER A 100 -37.57 -12.33 -31.44
#